data_AF-A0AAX7TUF6-F1
#
_entry.id   AF-A0AAX7TUF6-F1
#
_cell.length_a   1.000
_cell.length_b   1.000
_cell.length_c   1.000
_cell.angle_alpha   90.00
_cell.angle_beta   90.00
_cell.angle_gamma   90.00
#
_symmetry.space_group_name_H-M   'P 1'
#
loop_
_entity.id
_entity.type
_entity.pdbx_description
1 polymer ?
#
loop_
_entity_poly.entity_id
_entity_poly.type
_entity_poly.pdbx_seq_one_letter_code
_entity_poly.pdbx_strand_id
1 'polypeptide(L)'
;FLFSGLKDLITILSVTEDQLVCELKRNKTHLYLSDEPGLKVQEALNAGVAAAIMFTPTNIITESENQLRVAFDGDAVLFSNESELVFKSGGLQEYLKNEKQNVEIPMNEGPFRGFLEVLIKLQKKLHNRGLYKKCPIRTYLVTSRGAGCDGYRALNTLHTWGLELDEAVFVGGANKGPTLQRIKPHIFFDDQQRHVDAALEVGTVACLVLSPN
;
A
#
# COMPACT_ATOMS: atom_id res chain seq x y z
N PHE A 1 -8.40 -26.68 12.09
CA PHE A 1 -8.55 -27.11 10.68
C PHE A 1 -8.02 -26.11 9.64
N LEU A 2 -7.57 -24.89 10.01
CA LEU A 2 -7.12 -23.87 9.04
C LEU A 2 -5.64 -23.97 8.60
N PHE A 3 -4.80 -24.77 9.26
CA PHE A 3 -3.35 -24.78 9.02
C PHE A 3 -2.82 -25.92 8.14
N SER A 4 -3.62 -26.92 7.78
CA SER A 4 -3.08 -28.08 7.03
C SER A 4 -2.73 -27.75 5.58
N GLY A 5 -3.46 -26.83 4.93
CA GLY A 5 -3.19 -26.41 3.56
C GLY A 5 -2.21 -25.22 3.43
N LEU A 6 -1.97 -24.47 4.51
CA LEU A 6 -1.04 -23.34 4.51
C LEU A 6 0.42 -23.79 4.58
N LYS A 7 0.71 -24.98 5.10
CA LYS A 7 2.08 -25.48 5.24
C LYS A 7 2.82 -25.59 3.91
N ASP A 8 2.11 -25.94 2.84
CA ASP A 8 2.68 -26.03 1.49
C ASP A 8 2.89 -24.65 0.83
N LEU A 9 2.30 -23.60 1.42
CA LEU A 9 2.42 -22.22 0.97
C LEU A 9 3.44 -21.42 1.80
N ILE A 10 3.94 -21.98 2.90
CA ILE A 10 4.87 -21.32 3.82
C ILE A 10 6.22 -22.03 3.75
N THR A 11 7.22 -21.33 3.26
CA THR A 11 8.62 -21.76 3.34
C THR A 11 9.30 -21.01 4.46
N ILE A 12 9.78 -21.74 5.47
CA ILE A 12 10.62 -21.16 6.53
C ILE A 12 12.06 -21.14 6.03
N LEU A 13 12.63 -19.94 5.91
CA LEU A 13 14.02 -19.74 5.52
C LEU A 13 14.80 -19.21 6.73
N SER A 14 15.98 -19.77 6.98
CA SER A 14 16.96 -19.18 7.89
C SER A 14 17.90 -18.31 7.06
N VAL A 15 17.78 -17.00 7.20
CA VAL A 15 18.54 -16.01 6.43
C VAL A 15 19.21 -15.07 7.42
N THR A 16 20.52 -14.86 7.29
CA THR A 16 21.22 -13.85 8.09
C THR A 16 20.87 -12.46 7.58
N GLU A 17 20.96 -11.45 8.44
CA GLU A 17 20.64 -10.07 8.05
C GLU A 17 21.50 -9.59 6.86
N ASP A 18 22.76 -10.02 6.77
CA ASP A 18 23.66 -9.71 5.65
C ASP A 18 23.27 -10.35 4.31
N GLN A 19 22.52 -11.45 4.34
CA GLN A 19 22.05 -12.14 3.14
C GLN A 19 20.61 -11.78 2.77
N LEU A 20 19.89 -11.08 3.65
CA LEU A 20 18.45 -10.85 3.52
C LEU A 20 18.06 -10.25 2.16
N VAL A 21 18.65 -9.12 1.78
CA VAL A 21 18.30 -8.44 0.51
C VAL A 21 18.62 -9.32 -0.71
N CYS A 22 19.75 -10.04 -0.68
CA CYS A 22 20.10 -10.97 -1.75
C CYS A 22 19.06 -12.09 -1.89
N GLU A 23 18.58 -12.63 -0.77
CA GLU A 23 17.57 -13.68 -0.79
C GLU A 23 16.18 -13.18 -1.17
N LEU A 24 15.79 -11.96 -0.77
CA LEU A 24 14.56 -11.33 -1.27
C LEU A 24 14.57 -11.23 -2.80
N LYS A 25 15.69 -10.79 -3.38
CA LYS A 25 15.84 -10.72 -4.85
C LYS A 25 15.81 -12.10 -5.49
N ARG A 26 16.55 -13.07 -4.95
CA ARG A 26 16.62 -14.44 -5.47
C ARG A 26 15.25 -15.10 -5.52
N ASN A 27 14.43 -14.88 -4.48
CA ASN A 27 13.08 -15.43 -4.39
C ASN A 27 12.03 -14.62 -5.17
N LYS A 28 12.43 -13.53 -5.85
CA LYS A 28 11.53 -12.60 -6.55
C LYS A 28 10.42 -12.10 -5.62
N THR A 29 10.81 -11.74 -4.40
CA THR A 29 9.89 -11.26 -3.37
C THR A 29 9.26 -9.94 -3.80
N HIS A 30 7.94 -9.85 -3.67
CA HIS A 30 7.17 -8.66 -4.05
C HIS A 30 6.76 -7.81 -2.84
N LEU A 31 6.84 -8.35 -1.62
CA LEU A 31 6.58 -7.64 -0.38
C LEU A 31 7.44 -8.23 0.74
N TYR A 32 8.12 -7.37 1.49
CA TYR A 32 8.86 -7.71 2.70
C TYR A 32 8.35 -6.88 3.88
N LEU A 33 7.96 -7.53 4.98
CA LEU A 33 7.47 -6.87 6.20
C LEU A 33 8.34 -7.27 7.37
N SER A 34 8.66 -6.32 8.23
CA SER A 34 9.36 -6.53 9.49
C SER A 34 8.63 -5.84 10.62
N ASP A 35 8.37 -6.52 11.73
CA ASP A 35 7.94 -5.91 12.99
C ASP A 35 9.12 -5.44 13.86
N GLU A 36 10.36 -5.74 13.46
CA GLU A 36 11.58 -5.32 14.14
C GLU A 36 12.26 -4.15 13.40
N PRO A 37 12.52 -3.02 14.10
CA PRO A 37 13.37 -1.96 13.59
C PRO A 37 14.82 -2.46 13.48
N GLY A 38 15.31 -2.68 12.26
CA GLY A 38 16.69 -3.13 12.02
C GLY A 38 16.84 -4.21 10.94
N LEU A 39 15.77 -4.93 10.58
CA LEU A 39 15.83 -6.01 9.58
C LEU A 39 15.87 -5.51 8.11
N LYS A 40 16.71 -4.50 7.84
CA LYS A 40 17.03 -4.02 6.49
C LYS A 40 15.84 -3.67 5.58
N VAL A 41 14.75 -3.15 6.17
CA VAL A 41 13.57 -2.66 5.43
C VAL A 41 13.98 -1.58 4.42
N GLN A 42 14.85 -0.65 4.82
CA GLN A 42 15.32 0.43 3.96
C GLN A 42 16.15 -0.12 2.79
N GLU A 43 17.03 -1.08 3.04
CA GLU A 43 17.87 -1.69 2.02
C GLU A 43 17.05 -2.56 1.06
N ALA A 44 15.99 -3.20 1.54
CA ALA A 44 15.03 -3.90 0.68
C ALA A 44 14.31 -2.91 -0.27
N LEU A 45 13.86 -1.77 0.24
CA LEU A 45 13.28 -0.69 -0.57
C LEU A 45 14.26 -0.17 -1.62
N ASN A 46 15.49 0.17 -1.20
CA ASN A 46 16.56 0.62 -2.10
C ASN A 46 16.94 -0.45 -3.15
N ALA A 47 16.69 -1.72 -2.84
CA ALA A 47 16.87 -2.85 -3.74
C ALA A 47 15.70 -3.08 -4.71
N GLY A 48 14.64 -2.27 -4.66
CA GLY A 48 13.45 -2.38 -5.51
C GLY A 48 12.44 -3.41 -5.01
N VAL A 49 12.54 -3.87 -3.77
CA VAL A 49 11.54 -4.74 -3.13
C VAL A 49 10.63 -3.87 -2.27
N ALA A 50 9.31 -3.92 -2.50
CA ALA A 50 8.37 -3.21 -1.64
C ALA A 50 8.53 -3.70 -0.19
N ALA A 51 8.84 -2.80 0.73
CA ALA A 51 9.03 -3.16 2.13
C ALA A 51 8.53 -2.10 3.10
N ALA A 52 8.11 -2.54 4.28
CA ALA A 52 7.57 -1.68 5.32
C ALA A 52 7.80 -2.26 6.72
N ILE A 53 7.82 -1.37 7.72
CA ILE A 53 7.81 -1.75 9.13
C ILE A 53 6.36 -1.99 9.55
N MET A 54 6.04 -3.18 10.05
CA MET A 54 4.70 -3.59 10.43
C MET A 54 4.44 -3.34 11.91
N PHE A 55 3.27 -2.77 12.22
CA PHE A 55 2.77 -2.54 13.56
C PHE A 55 1.44 -3.26 13.73
N THR A 56 1.31 -3.99 14.83
CA THR A 56 0.10 -4.73 15.18
C THR A 56 -0.61 -4.04 16.34
N PRO A 57 -1.91 -3.73 16.23
CA PRO A 57 -2.65 -3.10 17.32
C PRO A 57 -2.92 -4.11 18.44
N THR A 58 -3.07 -3.61 19.66
CA THR A 58 -3.39 -4.45 20.84
C THR A 58 -4.72 -5.19 20.67
N ASN A 59 -5.70 -4.54 20.04
CA ASN A 59 -7.01 -5.11 19.73
C ASN A 59 -7.23 -5.05 18.22
N ILE A 60 -7.09 -6.18 17.55
CA ILE A 60 -7.37 -6.29 16.11
C ILE A 60 -8.89 -6.32 15.92
N ILE A 61 -9.42 -5.47 15.03
CA ILE A 61 -10.84 -5.53 14.66
C ILE A 61 -11.12 -6.81 13.89
N THR A 62 -12.33 -7.36 14.03
CA THR A 62 -12.71 -8.53 13.24
C THR A 62 -12.76 -8.18 11.75
N GLU A 63 -11.82 -8.76 11.01
CA GLU A 63 -11.68 -8.65 9.56
C GLU A 63 -12.62 -9.63 8.83
N SER A 64 -12.66 -9.53 7.50
CA SER A 64 -13.46 -10.41 6.66
C SER A 64 -12.78 -11.78 6.49
N GLU A 65 -13.39 -12.85 6.99
CA GLU A 65 -12.87 -14.22 6.83
C GLU A 65 -12.81 -14.72 5.37
N ASN A 66 -13.55 -14.07 4.45
CA ASN A 66 -13.68 -14.49 3.05
C ASN A 66 -12.95 -13.59 2.03
N GLN A 67 -12.30 -12.51 2.48
CA GLN A 67 -11.61 -11.58 1.59
C GLN A 67 -10.39 -10.98 2.26
N LEU A 68 -9.23 -11.14 1.64
CA LEU A 68 -8.05 -10.32 1.91
C LEU A 68 -8.32 -8.89 1.44
N ARG A 69 -8.28 -7.94 2.37
CA ARG A 69 -8.45 -6.51 2.09
C ARG A 69 -7.13 -5.78 2.30
N VAL A 70 -6.60 -5.19 1.24
CA VAL A 70 -5.30 -4.48 1.27
C VAL A 70 -5.54 -3.01 0.96
N ALA A 71 -5.17 -2.12 1.89
CA ALA A 71 -5.30 -0.69 1.73
C ALA A 71 -3.94 -0.02 1.57
N PHE A 72 -3.86 0.98 0.70
CA PHE A 72 -2.66 1.74 0.40
C PHE A 72 -2.94 3.23 0.50
N ASP A 73 -1.98 4.01 1.01
CA ASP A 73 -1.88 5.42 0.65
C ASP A 73 -1.44 5.60 -0.81
N GLY A 74 -1.62 6.81 -1.32
CA GLY A 74 -1.16 7.24 -2.63
C GLY A 74 0.31 7.64 -2.62
N ASP A 75 0.57 8.91 -2.30
CA ASP A 75 1.91 9.51 -2.38
C ASP A 75 2.91 8.79 -1.47
N ALA A 76 4.17 8.69 -1.92
CA ALA A 76 5.26 7.93 -1.29
C ALA A 76 5.00 6.42 -1.05
N VAL A 77 3.84 5.88 -1.44
CA VAL A 77 3.49 4.46 -1.36
C VAL A 77 3.25 3.88 -2.76
N LEU A 78 2.13 4.22 -3.40
CA LEU A 78 1.82 3.81 -4.77
C LEU A 78 2.42 4.76 -5.81
N PHE A 79 2.44 6.04 -5.50
CA PHE A 79 3.06 7.09 -6.30
C PHE A 79 4.35 7.58 -5.64
N SER A 80 5.21 8.24 -6.40
CA SER A 80 6.38 8.92 -5.83
C SER A 80 5.99 10.04 -4.86
N ASN A 81 6.96 10.59 -4.13
CA ASN A 81 6.73 11.74 -3.24
C ASN A 81 6.73 13.11 -3.95
N GLU A 82 6.70 13.14 -5.29
CA GLU A 82 6.82 14.39 -6.07
C GLU A 82 5.79 15.46 -5.66
N SER A 83 4.55 15.06 -5.39
CA SER A 83 3.47 15.99 -5.05
C SER A 83 3.60 16.50 -3.61
N GLU A 84 4.13 15.66 -2.72
CA GLU A 84 4.42 16.05 -1.34
C GLU A 84 5.55 17.09 -1.28
N LEU A 85 6.56 16.97 -2.15
CA LEU A 85 7.63 17.97 -2.26
C LEU A 85 7.11 19.34 -2.73
N VAL A 86 6.16 19.36 -3.67
CA VAL A 86 5.50 20.61 -4.10
C VAL A 86 4.71 21.22 -2.93
N PHE A 87 3.97 20.40 -2.18
CA PHE A 87 3.23 20.87 -1.01
C PHE A 87 4.15 21.43 0.08
N LYS A 88 5.26 20.74 0.40
CA LYS A 88 6.24 21.17 1.42
C LYS A 88 6.94 22.48 1.03
N SER A 89 7.18 22.72 -0.26
CA SER A 89 7.89 23.92 -0.74
C SER A 89 6.97 25.12 -1.01
N GLY A 90 5.77 24.90 -1.54
CA GLY A 90 4.86 25.97 -1.99
C GLY A 90 3.50 26.01 -1.27
N GLY A 91 3.24 25.10 -0.33
CA GLY A 91 1.97 25.00 0.38
C GLY A 91 0.81 24.52 -0.50
N LEU A 92 -0.41 24.60 0.05
CA LEU A 92 -1.62 24.05 -0.57
C LEU A 92 -1.93 24.66 -1.94
N GLN A 93 -1.75 25.97 -2.12
CA GLN A 93 -2.11 26.65 -3.37
C GLN A 93 -1.21 26.22 -4.54
N GLU A 94 0.10 26.15 -4.31
CA GLU A 94 1.01 25.71 -5.36
C GLU A 94 0.84 24.22 -5.67
N TYR A 95 0.59 23.39 -4.65
CA TYR A 95 0.21 21.99 -4.84
C TYR A 95 -1.04 21.86 -5.73
N LEU A 96 -2.16 22.53 -5.41
CA LEU A 96 -3.39 22.42 -6.20
C LEU A 96 -3.21 22.91 -7.63
N LYS A 97 -2.41 23.96 -7.83
CA LYS A 97 -2.06 24.48 -9.16
C LYS A 97 -1.22 23.47 -9.95
N ASN A 98 -0.22 22.86 -9.33
CA ASN A 98 0.59 21.80 -9.93
C ASN A 98 -0.29 20.61 -10.34
N GLU A 99 -1.16 20.14 -9.45
CA GLU A 99 -2.03 19.00 -9.72
C GLU A 99 -3.04 19.29 -10.83
N LYS A 100 -3.54 20.53 -10.93
CA LYS A 100 -4.40 20.95 -12.03
C LYS A 100 -3.66 21.01 -13.38
N GLN A 101 -2.42 21.50 -13.38
CA GLN A 101 -1.61 21.61 -14.61
C GLN A 101 -1.18 20.23 -15.13
N ASN A 102 -0.89 19.30 -14.22
CA ASN A 102 -0.37 17.97 -14.52
C ASN A 102 -1.45 16.89 -14.48
N VAL A 103 -2.74 17.24 -14.49
CA VAL A 103 -3.86 16.30 -14.28
C VAL A 103 -3.89 15.13 -15.27
N GLU A 104 -3.41 15.35 -16.50
CA GLU A 104 -3.26 14.34 -17.56
C GLU A 104 -1.87 13.70 -17.63
N ILE A 105 -0.95 14.09 -16.75
CA ILE A 105 0.42 13.58 -16.69
C ILE A 105 0.50 12.57 -15.52
N PRO A 106 0.69 11.27 -15.80
CA PRO A 106 0.84 10.26 -14.77
C PRO A 106 1.97 10.62 -13.79
N MET A 107 1.75 10.34 -12.51
CA MET A 107 2.80 10.49 -11.49
C MET A 107 3.89 9.44 -11.69
N ASN A 108 5.08 9.69 -11.13
CA ASN A 108 6.11 8.64 -11.05
C ASN A 108 5.71 7.52 -10.08
N GLU A 109 6.28 6.34 -10.28
CA GLU A 109 5.99 5.13 -9.50
C GLU A 109 6.51 5.25 -8.06
N GLY A 110 5.69 4.81 -7.10
CA GLY A 110 6.09 4.61 -5.71
C GLY A 110 6.57 3.18 -5.43
N PRO A 111 7.17 2.93 -4.25
CA PRO A 111 7.78 1.65 -3.91
C PRO A 111 6.82 0.45 -3.92
N PHE A 112 5.51 0.67 -3.72
CA PHE A 112 4.51 -0.38 -3.64
C PHE A 112 3.72 -0.61 -4.95
N ARG A 113 4.01 0.16 -6.02
CA ARG A 113 3.37 -0.01 -7.34
C ARG A 113 3.51 -1.44 -7.87
N GLY A 114 4.70 -2.04 -7.75
CA GLY A 114 4.96 -3.41 -8.18
C GLY A 114 4.19 -4.47 -7.37
N PHE A 115 4.02 -4.25 -6.06
CA PHE A 115 3.23 -5.15 -5.23
C PHE A 115 1.73 -5.07 -5.58
N LEU A 116 1.21 -3.86 -5.80
CA LEU A 116 -0.15 -3.68 -6.31
C LEU A 116 -0.36 -4.42 -7.64
N GLU A 117 0.59 -4.31 -8.57
CA GLU A 117 0.52 -5.01 -9.86
C GLU A 117 0.35 -6.53 -9.69
N VAL A 118 1.03 -7.14 -8.71
CA VAL A 118 0.88 -8.57 -8.40
C VAL A 118 -0.53 -8.89 -7.90
N LEU A 119 -1.07 -8.08 -6.99
CA LEU A 119 -2.44 -8.23 -6.49
C LEU A 119 -3.46 -8.13 -7.62
N ILE A 120 -3.35 -7.10 -8.48
CA ILE A 120 -4.23 -6.92 -9.64
C ILE A 120 -4.11 -8.10 -10.62
N LYS A 121 -2.89 -8.62 -10.88
CA LYS A 121 -2.69 -9.81 -11.71
C LYS A 121 -3.39 -11.05 -11.12
N LEU A 122 -3.34 -11.22 -9.81
CA LEU A 122 -4.05 -12.31 -9.11
C LEU A 122 -5.57 -12.13 -9.21
N GLN A 123 -6.09 -10.93 -8.98
CA GLN A 123 -7.51 -10.62 -9.15
C GLN A 123 -7.99 -10.92 -10.57
N LYS A 124 -7.26 -10.47 -11.61
CA LYS A 124 -7.58 -10.78 -13.02
C LYS A 124 -7.64 -12.29 -13.28
N LYS A 125 -6.72 -13.09 -12.74
CA LYS A 125 -6.76 -14.56 -12.84
C LYS A 125 -7.98 -15.17 -12.15
N LEU A 126 -8.38 -14.64 -10.99
CA LEU A 126 -9.56 -15.09 -10.24
C LEU A 126 -10.85 -14.70 -10.96
N HIS A 127 -10.91 -13.52 -11.55
CA HIS A 127 -12.02 -13.06 -12.38
C HIS A 127 -12.23 -13.97 -13.60
N ASN A 128 -11.15 -14.35 -14.28
CA ASN A 128 -11.19 -15.31 -15.40
C ASN A 128 -11.69 -16.71 -14.98
N ARG A 129 -11.65 -17.04 -13.68
CA ARG A 129 -12.24 -18.26 -13.10
C ARG A 129 -13.70 -18.07 -12.63
N GLY A 130 -14.33 -16.96 -12.99
CA GLY A 130 -15.72 -16.64 -12.64
C GLY A 130 -15.92 -16.04 -11.24
N LEU A 131 -14.84 -15.71 -10.52
CA LEU A 131 -14.92 -15.17 -9.15
C LEU A 131 -15.07 -13.64 -9.10
N TYR A 132 -15.49 -12.96 -10.16
CA TYR A 132 -15.56 -11.49 -10.21
C TYR A 132 -16.28 -10.86 -8.99
N LYS A 133 -17.51 -11.30 -8.68
CA LYS A 133 -18.29 -10.79 -7.53
C LYS A 133 -17.84 -11.33 -6.17
N LYS A 134 -17.05 -12.41 -6.16
CA LYS A 134 -16.61 -13.12 -4.95
C LYS A 134 -15.08 -13.15 -4.89
N CYS A 135 -14.43 -12.13 -5.44
CA CYS A 135 -12.97 -12.11 -5.50
C CYS A 135 -12.46 -12.08 -4.06
N PRO A 136 -11.59 -13.03 -3.66
CA PRO A 136 -11.06 -13.09 -2.31
C PRO A 136 -9.99 -12.03 -2.04
N ILE A 137 -9.65 -11.18 -3.01
CA ILE A 137 -8.71 -10.07 -2.85
C ILE A 137 -9.48 -8.78 -3.19
N ARG A 138 -9.40 -7.79 -2.32
CA ARG A 138 -9.97 -6.47 -2.51
C ARG A 138 -8.95 -5.40 -2.14
N THR A 139 -8.81 -4.40 -2.99
CA THR A 139 -7.75 -3.40 -2.91
C THR A 139 -8.33 -2.00 -2.80
N TYR A 140 -7.70 -1.16 -1.96
CA TYR A 140 -8.20 0.16 -1.60
C TYR A 140 -7.10 1.22 -1.75
N LEU A 141 -7.41 2.35 -2.40
CA LEU A 141 -6.66 3.60 -2.22
C LEU A 141 -7.32 4.39 -1.08
N VAL A 142 -6.58 4.72 -0.03
CA VAL A 142 -7.02 5.60 1.06
C VAL A 142 -6.03 6.75 1.16
N THR A 143 -6.33 7.83 0.46
CA THR A 143 -5.37 8.92 0.22
C THR A 143 -5.80 10.24 0.83
N SER A 144 -4.81 11.00 1.31
CA SER A 144 -4.98 12.37 1.79
C SER A 144 -5.29 13.38 0.67
N ARG A 145 -5.19 12.99 -0.60
CA ARG A 145 -5.64 13.80 -1.74
C ARG A 145 -7.14 14.10 -1.66
N GLY A 146 -7.55 15.25 -2.20
CA GLY A 146 -8.94 15.62 -2.39
C GLY A 146 -9.56 14.90 -3.59
N ALA A 147 -10.88 15.05 -3.76
CA ALA A 147 -11.61 14.52 -4.91
C ALA A 147 -11.56 15.43 -6.16
N GLY A 148 -10.66 16.42 -6.16
CA GLY A 148 -10.49 17.40 -7.25
C GLY A 148 -9.48 16.92 -8.30
N CYS A 149 -8.75 17.86 -8.91
CA CYS A 149 -7.71 17.55 -9.90
C CYS A 149 -6.62 16.64 -9.33
N ASP A 150 -6.28 16.78 -8.06
CA ASP A 150 -5.28 15.96 -7.38
C ASP A 150 -5.73 14.50 -7.20
N GLY A 151 -6.99 14.27 -6.86
CA GLY A 151 -7.56 12.92 -6.84
C GLY A 151 -7.72 12.34 -8.24
N TYR A 152 -8.16 13.14 -9.21
CA TYR A 152 -8.30 12.71 -10.60
C TYR A 152 -6.95 12.29 -11.19
N ARG A 153 -5.88 13.06 -10.96
CA ARG A 153 -4.54 12.71 -11.43
C ARG A 153 -4.08 11.36 -10.85
N ALA A 154 -4.41 11.07 -9.59
CA ALA A 154 -4.11 9.77 -8.98
C ALA A 154 -4.86 8.62 -9.67
N LEU A 155 -6.16 8.78 -9.93
CA LEU A 155 -6.95 7.78 -10.68
C LEU A 155 -6.46 7.61 -12.12
N ASN A 156 -6.12 8.72 -12.80
CA ASN A 156 -5.62 8.70 -14.17
C ASN A 156 -4.25 8.00 -14.25
N THR A 157 -3.39 8.21 -13.26
CA THR A 157 -2.11 7.51 -13.13
C THR A 157 -2.33 6.00 -13.03
N LEU A 158 -3.18 5.55 -12.11
CA LEU A 158 -3.53 4.14 -11.93
C LEU A 158 -4.15 3.53 -13.20
N HIS A 159 -5.04 4.26 -13.85
CA HIS A 159 -5.65 3.84 -15.12
C HIS A 159 -4.62 3.69 -16.23
N THR A 160 -3.72 4.67 -16.38
CA THR A 160 -2.63 4.64 -17.37
C THR A 160 -1.70 3.44 -17.16
N TRP A 161 -1.45 3.08 -15.90
CA TRP A 161 -0.68 1.87 -15.56
C TRP A 161 -1.45 0.56 -15.72
N GLY A 162 -2.77 0.60 -15.97
CA GLY A 162 -3.63 -0.57 -16.01
C GLY A 162 -3.83 -1.24 -14.64
N LEU A 163 -3.68 -0.47 -13.56
CA LEU A 163 -3.76 -0.88 -12.16
C LEU A 163 -5.06 -0.35 -11.53
N GLU A 164 -6.17 -1.03 -11.79
CA GLU A 164 -7.48 -0.65 -11.27
C GLU A 164 -7.72 -1.23 -9.87
N LEU A 165 -7.77 -0.36 -8.87
CA LEU A 165 -8.18 -0.72 -7.51
C LEU A 165 -9.71 -0.91 -7.44
N ASP A 166 -10.18 -1.69 -6.46
CA ASP A 166 -11.62 -1.92 -6.28
C ASP A 166 -12.33 -0.66 -5.74
N GLU A 167 -11.66 0.07 -4.84
CA GLU A 167 -12.22 1.27 -4.21
C GLU A 167 -11.14 2.35 -4.01
N ALA A 168 -11.52 3.61 -4.17
CA ALA A 168 -10.69 4.76 -3.86
C ALA A 168 -11.42 5.73 -2.94
N VAL A 169 -10.77 6.12 -1.85
CA VAL A 169 -11.29 7.03 -0.83
C VAL A 169 -10.35 8.22 -0.70
N PHE A 170 -10.87 9.40 -1.04
CA PHE A 170 -10.17 10.68 -0.99
C PHE A 170 -10.59 11.41 0.28
N VAL A 171 -9.71 11.42 1.30
CA VAL A 171 -10.05 12.02 2.60
C VAL A 171 -9.68 13.50 2.70
N GLY A 172 -9.01 14.09 1.69
CA GLY A 172 -8.72 15.52 1.64
C GLY A 172 -7.96 16.05 2.87
N GLY A 173 -7.01 15.26 3.37
CA GLY A 173 -6.20 15.57 4.56
C GLY A 173 -6.87 15.26 5.91
N ALA A 174 -8.12 14.78 5.92
CA ALA A 174 -8.78 14.32 7.13
C ALA A 174 -8.11 13.05 7.71
N ASN A 175 -8.41 12.74 8.97
CA ASN A 175 -7.94 11.51 9.62
C ASN A 175 -8.47 10.27 8.86
N LYS A 176 -7.57 9.32 8.54
CA LYS A 176 -7.89 8.08 7.81
C LYS A 176 -8.56 7.01 8.69
N GLY A 177 -8.41 7.08 10.01
CA GLY A 177 -8.94 6.11 10.98
C GLY A 177 -10.43 5.76 10.78
N PRO A 178 -11.36 6.72 10.69
CA PRO A 178 -12.79 6.43 10.45
C PRO A 178 -13.05 5.66 9.16
N THR A 179 -12.31 5.96 8.10
CA THR A 179 -12.38 5.23 6.83
C THR A 179 -11.86 3.81 6.99
N LEU A 180 -10.70 3.63 7.64
CA LEU A 180 -10.10 2.32 7.91
C LEU A 180 -10.99 1.45 8.79
N GLN A 181 -11.64 2.03 9.81
CA GLN A 181 -12.60 1.34 10.67
C GLN A 181 -13.80 0.79 9.89
N ARG A 182 -14.22 1.48 8.82
CA ARG A 182 -15.31 1.03 7.93
C ARG A 182 -14.83 -0.02 6.93
N ILE A 183 -13.66 0.19 6.33
CA ILE A 183 -13.07 -0.75 5.35
C ILE A 183 -12.68 -2.07 6.02
N LYS A 184 -12.19 -2.02 7.27
CA LYS A 184 -11.59 -3.14 8.00
C LYS A 184 -10.55 -3.89 7.17
N PRO A 185 -9.49 -3.20 6.68
CA PRO A 185 -8.47 -3.86 5.90
C PRO A 185 -7.64 -4.79 6.79
N HIS A 186 -7.10 -5.85 6.19
CA HIS A 186 -6.17 -6.75 6.88
C HIS A 186 -4.81 -6.10 7.08
N ILE A 187 -4.47 -5.15 6.21
CA ILE A 187 -3.21 -4.43 6.23
C ILE A 187 -3.37 -3.09 5.53
N PHE A 188 -2.78 -2.05 6.11
CA PHE A 188 -2.75 -0.70 5.58
C PHE A 188 -1.31 -0.20 5.43
N PHE A 189 -0.94 0.33 4.27
CA PHE A 189 0.38 0.87 3.98
C PHE A 189 0.34 2.39 3.88
N ASP A 190 1.19 3.08 4.65
CA ASP A 190 1.27 4.55 4.68
C ASP A 190 2.71 4.99 4.98
N ASP A 191 3.14 6.13 4.47
CA ASP A 191 4.49 6.66 4.71
C ASP A 191 4.58 7.53 5.98
N GLN A 192 3.45 7.87 6.61
CA GLN A 192 3.39 8.78 7.74
C GLN A 192 3.00 8.08 9.04
N GLN A 193 3.84 8.20 10.06
CA GLN A 193 3.61 7.60 11.38
C GLN A 193 2.23 7.98 11.96
N ARG A 194 1.78 9.23 11.80
CA ARG A 194 0.45 9.66 12.28
C ARG A 194 -0.72 8.89 11.68
N HIS A 195 -0.59 8.40 10.45
CA HIS A 195 -1.62 7.62 9.77
C HIS A 195 -1.55 6.15 10.19
N VAL A 196 -0.34 5.63 10.42
CA VAL A 196 -0.11 4.32 11.06
C VAL A 196 -0.73 4.31 12.46
N ASP A 197 -0.46 5.29 13.30
CA ASP A 197 -1.01 5.40 14.65
C ASP A 197 -2.54 5.44 14.64
N ALA A 198 -3.13 6.26 13.76
CA ALA A 198 -4.59 6.34 13.60
C ALA A 198 -5.23 5.02 13.14
N ALA A 199 -4.51 4.22 12.34
CA ALA A 199 -4.97 2.88 11.94
C ALA A 199 -4.92 1.90 13.13
N LEU A 200 -3.86 1.95 13.93
CA LEU A 200 -3.71 1.11 15.11
C LEU A 200 -4.78 1.42 16.17
N GLU A 201 -5.13 2.70 16.36
CA GLU A 201 -6.20 3.13 17.27
C GLU A 201 -7.56 2.51 16.93
N VAL A 202 -7.84 2.32 15.64
CA VAL A 202 -9.07 1.67 15.16
C VAL A 202 -8.91 0.17 14.95
N GLY A 203 -7.81 -0.41 15.44
CA GLY A 203 -7.54 -1.85 15.44
C GLY A 203 -7.18 -2.45 14.08
N THR A 204 -6.64 -1.65 13.17
CA THR A 204 -6.13 -2.09 11.86
C THR A 204 -4.61 -2.32 11.93
N VAL A 205 -4.12 -3.44 11.39
CA VAL A 205 -2.67 -3.66 11.19
C VAL A 205 -2.15 -2.65 10.16
N ALA A 206 -1.08 -1.96 10.50
CA ALA A 206 -0.55 -0.87 9.68
C ALA A 206 0.95 -0.99 9.47
N CYS A 207 1.42 -0.52 8.32
CA CYS A 207 2.77 -0.67 7.85
C CYS A 207 3.34 0.68 7.43
N LEU A 208 4.41 1.10 8.10
CA LEU A 208 5.15 2.32 7.78
C LEU A 208 6.08 2.06 6.59
N VAL A 209 5.82 2.73 5.47
CA VAL A 209 6.67 2.73 4.28
C VAL A 209 7.74 3.80 4.44
N LEU A 210 9.00 3.42 4.34
CA LEU A 210 10.11 4.37 4.41
C LEU A 210 10.35 5.00 3.03
N SER A 211 10.86 6.22 3.01
CA SER A 211 11.31 6.84 1.76
C SER A 211 12.56 6.12 1.24
N PRO A 212 12.62 5.68 -0.02
CA PRO A 212 13.86 5.18 -0.61
C PRO A 212 14.92 6.31 -0.64
N ASN A 213 16.19 5.91 -0.49
CA ASN A 213 17.34 6.84 -0.55
C ASN A 213 17.67 7.25 -1.98
#